data_AF-A0A7K0ZKW6-F1
#
_entry.id   AF-A0A7K0ZKW6-F1
#
_cell.length_a   1.000
_cell.length_b   1.000
_cell.length_c   1.000
_cell.angle_alpha   90.00
_cell.angle_beta   90.00
_cell.angle_gamma   90.00
#
_symmetry.space_group_name_H-M   'P 1'
#
loop_
_entity.id
_entity.type
_entity.pdbx_description
1 polymer ?
#
loop_
_entity_poly.entity_id
_entity_poly.type
_entity_poly.pdbx_seq_one_letter_code
_entity_poly.pdbx_strand_id
1 'polypeptide(L)' 'MRVVVGRLGRPHGIRGEVTVEVRTDEPDMRFAPGTVLFV' A
#
# COMPACT_ATOMS: atom_id res chain seq x y z
N MET A 1 -0.54 15.89 9.41
CA MET A 1 -0.57 16.00 7.93
C MET A 1 -0.51 14.59 7.36
N ARG A 2 -1.33 14.26 6.36
CA ARG A 2 -1.29 12.95 5.68
C ARG A 2 -0.59 13.09 4.34
N VAL A 3 0.11 12.05 3.91
CA VAL A 3 0.78 11.99 2.60
C VAL A 3 0.34 10.74 1.85
N VAL A 4 0.32 10.82 0.53
CA VAL A 4 0.00 9.67 -0.33
C VAL A 4 1.27 8.85 -0.51
N VAL A 5 1.26 7.60 -0.04
CA VAL A 5 2.41 6.67 -0.17
C VAL A 5 2.23 5.66 -1.29
N GLY A 6 1.01 5.50 -1.80
CA GLY A 6 0.70 4.63 -2.93
C GLY A 6 -0.76 4.68 -3.33
N ARG A 7 -1.11 3.91 -4.37
CA ARG A 7 -2.47 3.78 -4.88
C ARG A 7 -2.84 2.31 -5.04
N LEU A 8 -4.01 1.94 -4.55
CA LEU A 8 -4.56 0.59 -4.76
C LEU A 8 -4.88 0.37 -6.24
N GLY A 9 -4.39 -0.75 -6.77
CA GLY A 9 -4.57 -1.18 -8.14
C GLY A 9 -5.68 -2.19 -8.29
N ARG A 10 -5.48 -3.17 -9.17
CA ARG A 10 -6.45 -4.24 -9.40
C ARG A 10 -6.40 -5.28 -8.29
N PRO A 11 -7.51 -6.01 -8.05
CA PRO A 11 -7.45 -7.24 -7.27
C PRO A 11 -6.39 -8.19 -7.81
N HIS A 12 -5.75 -8.91 -6.90
CA HIS A 12 -4.75 -9.91 -7.18
C HIS A 12 -5.04 -11.14 -6.32
N GLY A 13 -4.80 -12.35 -6.83
CA GLY A 13 -5.08 -13.56 -6.07
C GLY A 13 -6.57 -13.83 -5.81
N ILE A 14 -6.83 -14.55 -4.72
CA ILE A 14 -8.18 -15.09 -4.38
C ILE A 14 -8.56 -14.84 -2.92
N ARG A 15 -7.71 -14.17 -2.14
CA ARG A 15 -7.91 -13.91 -0.70
C ARG A 15 -7.99 -12.42 -0.38
N GLY A 16 -8.36 -11.61 -1.37
CA GLY A 16 -8.47 -10.17 -1.23
C GLY A 16 -7.14 -9.43 -1.33
N GLU A 17 -6.12 -10.03 -1.96
CA GLU A 17 -4.90 -9.32 -2.28
C GLU A 17 -5.16 -8.26 -3.36
N VAL A 18 -4.33 -7.23 -3.39
CA VAL A 18 -4.41 -6.11 -4.34
C VAL A 18 -3.01 -5.69 -4.75
N THR A 19 -2.87 -5.19 -5.98
CA THR A 19 -1.63 -4.53 -6.36
C THR A 19 -1.57 -3.11 -5.79
N VAL A 20 -0.37 -2.58 -5.58
CA VAL A 20 -0.15 -1.20 -5.12
C VAL A 20 0.84 -0.51 -6.05
N GLU A 21 0.47 0.65 -6.56
CA GLU A 21 1.39 1.58 -7.22
C GLU A 21 2.11 2.38 -6.14
N VAL A 22 3.40 2.10 -5.92
CA VAL A 22 4.23 2.72 -4.87
C VAL A 22 4.63 4.14 -5.26
N ARG A 23 4.46 5.10 -4.35
CA ARG A 23 4.78 6.54 -4.55
C ARG A 23 5.67 7.11 -3.44
N THR A 24 6.37 6.25 -2.72
CA THR A 24 7.32 6.60 -1.66
C THR A 24 8.67 5.96 -1.93
N ASP A 25 9.72 6.62 -1.47
CA ASP A 25 11.11 6.20 -1.46
C ASP A 25 11.45 5.19 -0.35
N GLU A 26 10.64 5.10 0.70
CA GLU A 26 10.83 4.19 1.84
C GLU A 26 9.74 3.09 1.93
N PRO A 27 9.50 2.29 0.87
CA PRO A 27 8.35 1.37 0.83
C PRO A 27 8.40 0.29 1.92
N ASP A 28 9.57 -0.27 2.20
CA ASP A 28 9.73 -1.34 3.19
C ASP A 28 9.32 -0.89 4.60
N MET A 29 9.55 0.38 4.92
CA MET A 29 9.13 0.98 6.19
C MET A 29 7.64 1.35 6.19
N ARG A 30 7.14 1.96 5.10
CA ARG A 30 5.77 2.49 5.00
C ARG A 30 4.71 1.41 4.79
N PHE A 31 5.07 0.28 4.19
CA PHE A 31 4.20 -0.87 3.96
C PHE A 31 4.59 -2.09 4.81
N ALA A 32 5.36 -1.88 5.88
CA ALA A 32 5.76 -2.94 6.80
C ALA A 32 4.54 -3.69 7.38
N PRO A 33 4.62 -5.01 7.60
CA PRO A 33 3.54 -5.78 8.20
C PRO A 33 3.05 -5.17 9.52
N GLY A 34 1.72 -5.09 9.70
CA GLY A 34 1.08 -4.48 10.87
C GLY A 34 0.85 -2.97 10.76
N THR A 35 1.36 -2.30 9.72
CA THR A 35 1.06 -0.89 9.47
C THR A 35 -0.39 -0.70 9.04
N VAL A 36 -1.05 0.32 9.58
CA VAL A 36 -2.41 0.71 9.18
C VAL A 36 -2.34 1.84 8.16
N LEU A 37 -2.95 1.62 6.99
CA LEU A 37 -3.09 2.62 5.94
C LEU A 37 -4.51 3.17 5.94
N PHE A 38 -4.64 4.45 5.59
CA PHE A 38 -5.93 5.13 5.45
C PHE A 38 -6.20 5.40 3.98
N VAL A 39 -7.43 5.10 3.54
CA VAL A 39 -7.93 5.36 2.18
C VAL A 39 -8.77 6.63 2.14
#